data_AF-A0A3A4ZC34-F1
#
_entry.id   AF-A0A3A4ZC34-F1
#
_cell.length_a   1.000
_cell.length_b   1.000
_cell.length_c   1.000
_cell.angle_alpha   90.00
_cell.angle_beta   90.00
_cell.angle_gamma   90.00
#
_symmetry.space_group_name_H-M   'P 1'
#
loop_
_entity.id
_entity.type
_entity.pdbx_description
1 polymer ?
#
loop_
_entity_poly.entity_id
_entity_poly.type
_entity_poly.pdbx_seq_one_letter_code
_entity_poly.pdbx_strand_id
1 'polypeptide(L)'
;MIRLQIPYGSVLLEPRDLDPEDFDALCRGQLAASRAAPVVIEVSSGDIQYLLFLNEGQIYWAGAHDGERVRAVPLREFFSRLRRMQFPQIVAYRTDLALFHSLLVWGQKKPELRVASTLVDLDELLDRMEQDRASAVLTARDRADLIVLRCQAGAPVFCRRGRFETTGRAAAREDFLVAVYTISAKHPLELCLFTDLSVTHAEDVRAIPAGYAGSIASFYLSQPPRLVVRLKGRPLRTYPFSGQEVTIGRLPDNDVVIDNLSVSRSHAAVATSGDGYVVRDLASRNGTMLNGAPVTSARLADGDVISVGKYDILFQIPTLEGASAGELDQTIVVPQFRADAPSRPGAGAGEDTPLDPRLFRKTAREEYPLAKERTVIGRARDADIRVGGLFAPRVRIEIVRTGEDWVLRRRGGARVRVNGEETDEKILERDDLIAIGAEEFVFKE
;
A
#
# COMPACT_ATOMS: atom_id res chain seq x y z
N MET A 1 2.51 -22.60 6.94
CA MET A 1 3.34 -21.40 6.69
C MET A 1 3.15 -21.04 5.23
N ILE A 2 2.57 -19.88 4.93
CA ILE A 2 2.33 -19.49 3.53
C ILE A 2 3.59 -18.86 2.99
N ARG A 3 4.20 -19.49 1.98
CA ARG A 3 5.46 -18.99 1.43
C ARG A 3 5.17 -17.98 0.33
N LEU A 4 5.17 -16.69 0.66
CA LEU A 4 4.96 -15.59 -0.27
C LEU A 4 6.20 -15.40 -1.16
N GLN A 5 6.36 -16.29 -2.14
CA GLN A 5 7.46 -16.27 -3.08
C GLN A 5 7.18 -15.26 -4.18
N ILE A 6 7.51 -14.00 -3.88
CA ILE A 6 7.27 -12.85 -4.74
C ILE A 6 8.50 -12.62 -5.64
N PRO A 7 8.37 -12.53 -6.98
CA PRO A 7 9.51 -12.56 -7.88
C PRO A 7 9.95 -11.16 -8.31
N TYR A 8 11.15 -10.74 -7.90
CA TYR A 8 12.17 -10.01 -8.68
C TYR A 8 13.29 -9.54 -7.75
N GLY A 9 14.55 -9.76 -8.15
CA GLY A 9 15.73 -9.13 -7.54
C GLY A 9 15.79 -9.19 -6.01
N SER A 10 15.62 -10.37 -5.41
CA SER A 10 15.71 -10.52 -3.96
C SER A 10 17.11 -10.17 -3.45
N VAL A 11 17.22 -9.07 -2.69
CA VAL A 11 18.35 -8.90 -1.78
C VAL A 11 18.09 -9.87 -0.62
N LEU A 12 18.66 -11.07 -0.74
CA LEU A 12 18.69 -12.02 0.38
C LEU A 12 19.64 -11.44 1.43
N LEU A 13 19.09 -10.80 2.45
CA LEU A 13 19.82 -10.60 3.69
C LEU A 13 19.75 -11.92 4.45
N GLU A 14 20.86 -12.66 4.42
CA GLU A 14 21.00 -13.88 5.23
C GLU A 14 20.77 -13.58 6.72
N PRO A 15 20.29 -14.57 7.51
CA PRO A 15 20.03 -14.40 8.93
C PRO A 15 21.31 -14.04 9.67
N ARG A 16 21.47 -12.74 9.94
CA ARG A 16 22.39 -12.20 10.93
C ARG A 16 21.58 -11.69 12.11
N ASP A 17 22.22 -11.60 13.27
CA ASP A 17 21.63 -10.94 14.44
C ASP A 17 21.23 -9.52 14.03
N LEU A 18 19.91 -9.30 13.96
CA LEU A 18 19.37 -8.16 13.26
C LEU A 18 19.40 -6.95 14.19
N ASP A 19 20.46 -6.16 14.11
CA ASP A 19 20.51 -4.87 14.79
C ASP A 19 19.36 -3.98 14.26
N PRO A 20 18.59 -3.30 15.13
CA PRO A 20 17.64 -2.27 14.71
C PRO A 20 18.21 -1.24 13.71
N GLU A 21 19.52 -0.95 13.74
CA GLU A 21 20.20 -0.09 12.76
C GLU A 21 20.34 -0.74 11.38
N ASP A 22 20.65 -2.04 11.31
CA ASP A 22 20.74 -2.80 10.04
C ASP A 22 19.36 -2.91 9.37
N PHE A 23 18.30 -3.14 10.15
CA PHE A 23 16.95 -3.16 9.59
C PHE A 23 16.51 -1.81 9.05
N ASP A 24 16.95 -0.72 9.66
CA ASP A 24 16.68 0.61 9.15
C ASP A 24 17.42 0.89 7.83
N ALA A 25 18.69 0.50 7.74
CA ALA A 25 19.45 0.60 6.50
C ALA A 25 18.76 -0.17 5.36
N LEU A 26 18.25 -1.38 5.64
CA LEU A 26 17.38 -2.11 4.72
C LEU A 26 16.13 -1.32 4.35
N CYS A 27 15.35 -0.85 5.34
CA CYS A 27 14.10 -0.13 5.10
C CYS A 27 14.30 1.10 4.20
N ARG A 28 15.32 1.92 4.47
CA ARG A 28 15.68 3.08 3.63
C ARG A 28 16.06 2.65 2.21
N GLY A 29 16.85 1.58 2.06
CA GLY A 29 17.19 1.02 0.74
C GLY A 29 15.98 0.54 -0.05
N GLN A 30 15.03 -0.15 0.60
CA GLN A 30 13.83 -0.66 -0.04
C GLN A 30 12.79 0.43 -0.34
N LEU A 31 12.67 1.46 0.49
CA LEU A 31 11.87 2.65 0.19
C LEU A 31 12.39 3.36 -1.07
N ALA A 32 13.71 3.54 -1.19
CA ALA A 32 14.31 4.08 -2.40
C ALA A 32 14.06 3.18 -3.63
N ALA A 33 14.22 1.86 -3.48
CA ALA A 33 13.93 0.90 -4.55
C ALA A 33 12.45 0.87 -4.96
N SER A 34 11.53 1.10 -4.02
CA SER A 34 10.09 1.09 -4.26
C SER A 34 9.58 2.17 -5.22
N ARG A 35 10.41 3.19 -5.49
CA ARG A 35 10.17 4.19 -6.56
C ARG A 35 10.34 3.64 -7.98
N ALA A 36 11.00 2.49 -8.14
CA ALA A 36 11.24 1.87 -9.44
C ALA A 36 10.34 0.65 -9.69
N ALA A 37 10.02 -0.12 -8.64
CA ALA A 37 9.06 -1.22 -8.69
C ALA A 37 8.54 -1.48 -7.26
N PRO A 38 7.26 -1.87 -7.06
CA PRO A 38 6.73 -2.19 -5.74
C PRO A 38 7.57 -3.24 -5.01
N VAL A 39 7.69 -3.08 -3.69
CA VAL A 39 8.46 -3.97 -2.82
C VAL A 39 7.57 -4.51 -1.71
N VAL A 40 7.66 -5.82 -1.46
CA VAL A 40 7.09 -6.46 -0.27
C VAL A 40 8.26 -7.01 0.54
N ILE A 41 8.38 -6.59 1.80
CA ILE A 41 9.34 -7.16 2.75
C ILE A 41 8.59 -8.21 3.57
N GLU A 42 9.02 -9.46 3.48
CA GLU A 42 8.63 -10.52 4.41
C GLU A 42 9.64 -10.60 5.55
N VAL A 43 9.13 -10.71 6.77
CA VAL A 43 9.89 -11.00 7.98
C VAL A 43 9.29 -12.26 8.61
N SER A 44 10.08 -13.32 8.81
CA SER A 44 9.59 -14.56 9.41
C SER A 44 10.45 -15.02 10.60
N SER A 45 9.81 -15.57 11.62
CA SER A 45 10.46 -16.20 12.77
C SER A 45 9.53 -17.28 13.35
N GLY A 46 9.95 -18.54 13.29
CA GLY A 46 9.08 -19.69 13.57
C GLY A 46 7.88 -19.74 12.62
N ASP A 47 6.68 -19.97 13.16
CA ASP A 47 5.42 -20.00 12.39
C ASP A 47 4.83 -18.61 12.09
N ILE A 48 5.41 -17.53 12.62
CA ILE A 48 4.87 -16.17 12.47
C ILE A 48 5.58 -15.44 11.33
N GLN A 49 4.78 -14.91 10.40
CA GLN A 49 5.25 -14.08 9.30
C GLN A 49 4.65 -12.67 9.42
N TYR A 50 5.41 -11.65 9.07
CA TYR A 50 4.97 -10.27 8.94
C TYR A 50 5.32 -9.75 7.55
N LEU A 51 4.48 -8.86 7.04
CA LEU A 51 4.61 -8.30 5.70
C LEU A 51 4.58 -6.78 5.80
N LEU A 52 5.44 -6.12 5.01
CA LEU A 52 5.48 -4.66 4.86
C LEU A 52 5.47 -4.32 3.37
N PHE A 53 4.48 -3.56 2.94
CA PHE A 53 4.23 -3.21 1.54
C PHE A 53 4.68 -1.79 1.25
N LEU A 54 5.58 -1.64 0.29
CA LEU A 54 6.21 -0.39 -0.11
C LEU A 54 5.97 -0.13 -1.60
N ASN A 55 5.53 1.06 -1.97
CA ASN A 55 5.45 1.50 -3.36
C ASN A 55 5.68 3.01 -3.45
N GLU A 56 6.29 3.48 -4.52
CA GLU A 56 6.54 4.92 -4.80
C GLU A 56 7.28 5.68 -3.69
N GLY A 57 8.07 4.98 -2.86
CA GLY A 57 8.76 5.55 -1.70
C GLY A 57 7.89 5.73 -0.45
N GLN A 58 6.71 5.12 -0.42
CA GLN A 58 5.76 5.18 0.69
C GLN A 58 5.45 3.78 1.24
N ILE A 59 5.04 3.72 2.51
CA ILE A 59 4.49 2.50 3.10
C ILE A 59 2.98 2.48 2.84
N TYR A 60 2.51 1.39 2.23
CA TYR A 60 1.09 1.17 1.97
C TYR A 60 0.44 0.37 3.08
N TRP A 61 1.07 -0.68 3.59
CA TRP A 61 0.44 -1.55 4.57
C TRP A 61 1.46 -2.38 5.34
N ALA A 62 1.11 -2.73 6.58
CA ALA A 62 1.79 -3.77 7.34
C ALA A 62 0.77 -4.77 7.88
N GLY A 63 1.19 -6.02 7.98
CA GLY A 63 0.34 -7.10 8.46
C GLY A 63 1.10 -8.25 9.07
N ALA A 64 0.37 -9.11 9.75
CA ALA A 64 0.86 -10.39 10.28
C ALA A 64 0.05 -11.54 9.69
N HIS A 65 0.74 -12.67 9.53
CA HIS A 65 0.20 -13.95 9.13
C HIS A 65 0.60 -14.99 10.20
N ASP A 66 -0.39 -15.66 10.80
CA ASP A 66 -0.22 -16.59 11.92
C ASP A 66 -0.31 -18.09 11.52
N GLY A 67 -0.34 -18.35 10.22
CA GLY A 67 -0.55 -19.68 9.64
C GLY A 67 -1.97 -19.87 9.12
N GLU A 68 -2.96 -19.21 9.73
CA GLU A 68 -4.38 -19.36 9.37
C GLU A 68 -5.01 -18.08 8.81
N ARG A 69 -4.60 -16.89 9.28
CA ARG A 69 -5.20 -15.62 8.88
C ARG A 69 -4.15 -14.56 8.62
N VAL A 70 -4.49 -13.66 7.70
CA VAL A 70 -3.83 -12.37 7.57
C VAL A 70 -4.64 -11.33 8.33
N ARG A 71 -3.93 -10.45 9.04
CA ARG A 71 -4.50 -9.28 9.70
C ARG A 71 -3.63 -8.05 9.45
N ALA A 72 -4.25 -6.89 9.29
CA ALA A 72 -3.55 -5.61 9.36
C ALA A 72 -2.90 -5.45 10.75
N VAL A 73 -1.72 -4.85 10.79
CA VAL A 73 -0.94 -4.60 11.99
C VAL A 73 -0.37 -3.19 11.91
N PRO A 74 -0.55 -2.33 12.93
CA PRO A 74 0.06 -1.00 12.96
C PRO A 74 1.57 -1.09 12.78
N LEU A 75 2.18 -0.14 12.06
CA LEU A 75 3.62 -0.11 11.84
C LEU A 75 4.39 -0.14 13.16
N ARG A 76 3.89 0.54 14.21
CA ARG A 76 4.53 0.45 15.53
C ARG A 76 4.48 -0.96 16.16
N GLU A 77 3.42 -1.75 15.95
CA GLU A 77 3.44 -3.16 16.36
C GLU A 77 4.42 -3.94 15.49
N PHE A 78 4.42 -3.78 14.16
CA PHE A 78 5.35 -4.45 13.25
C PHE A 78 6.82 -4.25 13.68
N PHE A 79 7.29 -3.00 13.82
CA PHE A 79 8.67 -2.72 14.24
C PHE A 79 8.94 -3.21 15.68
N SER A 80 7.97 -3.10 16.59
CA SER A 80 8.13 -3.60 17.96
C SER A 80 8.14 -5.13 18.05
N ARG A 81 7.52 -5.86 17.13
CA ARG A 81 7.55 -7.33 17.06
C ARG A 81 8.89 -7.78 16.50
N LEU A 82 9.32 -7.18 15.40
CA LEU A 82 10.61 -7.43 14.76
C LEU A 82 11.77 -7.33 15.75
N ARG A 83 11.86 -6.24 16.53
CA ARG A 83 12.92 -6.03 17.53
C ARG A 83 13.00 -7.14 18.60
N ARG A 84 11.95 -7.95 18.77
CA ARG A 84 11.85 -9.05 19.75
C ARG A 84 11.99 -10.43 19.09
N MET A 85 12.15 -10.51 17.77
CA MET A 85 12.32 -11.78 17.09
C MET A 85 13.72 -12.34 17.33
N GLN A 86 13.78 -13.62 17.67
CA GLN A 86 15.03 -14.35 17.66
C GLN A 86 15.25 -14.89 16.23
N PHE A 87 16.41 -14.59 15.66
CA PHE A 87 16.82 -15.01 14.31
C PHE A 87 15.77 -14.75 13.20
N PRO A 88 15.31 -13.50 13.01
CA PRO A 88 14.37 -13.19 11.94
C PRO A 88 15.00 -13.44 10.56
N GLN A 89 14.31 -14.15 9.69
CA GLN A 89 14.63 -14.20 8.26
C GLN A 89 13.91 -13.04 7.57
N ILE A 90 14.65 -12.22 6.83
CA ILE A 90 14.10 -11.05 6.15
C ILE A 90 14.38 -11.14 4.66
N VAL A 91 13.32 -11.07 3.85
CA VAL A 91 13.42 -11.12 2.41
C VAL A 91 12.66 -9.94 1.82
N ALA A 92 13.38 -9.06 1.13
CA ALA A 92 12.78 -8.01 0.33
C ALA A 92 12.57 -8.51 -1.10
N TYR A 93 11.32 -8.53 -1.54
CA TYR A 93 10.91 -8.94 -2.87
C TYR A 93 10.46 -7.73 -3.67
N ARG A 94 11.03 -7.50 -4.86
CA ARG A 94 10.37 -6.62 -5.84
C ARG A 94 9.26 -7.42 -6.51
N THR A 95 8.25 -6.73 -7.03
CA THR A 95 7.09 -7.39 -7.64
C THR A 95 6.47 -6.54 -8.75
N ASP A 96 5.69 -7.19 -9.60
CA ASP A 96 4.69 -6.50 -10.41
C ASP A 96 3.58 -5.91 -9.53
N LEU A 97 2.93 -4.87 -10.04
CA LEU A 97 1.91 -4.12 -9.31
C LEU A 97 0.59 -4.92 -9.12
N ALA A 98 0.36 -6.01 -9.87
CA ALA A 98 -0.89 -6.79 -9.82
C ALA A 98 -0.86 -7.71 -8.62
N LEU A 99 0.25 -8.40 -8.44
CA LEU A 99 0.51 -9.16 -7.23
C LEU A 99 0.52 -8.24 -6.02
N PHE A 100 1.21 -7.10 -6.09
CA PHE A 100 1.23 -6.10 -5.00
C PHE A 100 -0.18 -5.68 -4.58
N HIS A 101 -0.99 -5.21 -5.55
CA HIS A 101 -2.34 -4.73 -5.27
C HIS A 101 -3.29 -5.85 -4.85
N SER A 102 -3.18 -7.04 -5.44
CA SER A 102 -4.06 -8.18 -5.09
C SER A 102 -3.74 -8.74 -3.71
N LEU A 103 -2.48 -8.71 -3.28
CA LEU A 103 -2.07 -9.05 -1.92
C LEU A 103 -2.53 -7.99 -0.90
N LEU A 104 -2.51 -6.70 -1.25
CA LEU A 104 -3.10 -5.65 -0.41
C LEU A 104 -4.61 -5.85 -0.23
N VAL A 105 -5.35 -6.09 -1.32
CA VAL A 105 -6.79 -6.41 -1.26
C VAL A 105 -7.04 -7.63 -0.37
N TRP A 106 -6.30 -8.73 -0.58
CA TRP A 106 -6.40 -9.96 0.23
C TRP A 106 -6.09 -9.72 1.73
N GLY A 107 -5.15 -8.83 2.06
CA GLY A 107 -4.78 -8.51 3.44
C GLY A 107 -5.67 -7.47 4.14
N GLN A 108 -6.32 -6.58 3.38
CA GLN A 108 -7.13 -5.48 3.91
C GLN A 108 -8.64 -5.73 3.88
N LYS A 109 -9.15 -6.51 2.91
CA LYS A 109 -10.59 -6.64 2.64
C LYS A 109 -11.18 -7.90 3.24
N LYS A 110 -12.49 -7.84 3.49
CA LYS A 110 -13.31 -9.04 3.73
C LYS A 110 -13.82 -9.53 2.38
N PRO A 111 -13.66 -10.81 2.05
CA PRO A 111 -14.16 -11.35 0.78
C PRO A 111 -15.69 -11.41 0.77
N GLU A 112 -16.32 -11.13 -0.37
CA GLU A 112 -17.77 -11.25 -0.53
C GLU A 112 -18.20 -12.71 -0.62
N LEU A 113 -17.33 -13.58 -1.16
CA LEU A 113 -17.50 -15.03 -1.16
C LEU A 113 -16.31 -15.69 -0.47
N ARG A 114 -16.58 -16.54 0.53
CA ARG A 114 -15.58 -17.39 1.19
C ARG A 114 -16.10 -18.82 1.27
N VAL A 115 -15.43 -19.75 0.58
CA VAL A 115 -15.83 -21.17 0.50
C VAL A 115 -14.64 -22.04 0.90
N ALA A 116 -14.88 -23.08 1.72
CA ALA A 116 -13.90 -24.12 2.01
C ALA A 116 -14.40 -25.44 1.42
N SER A 117 -13.70 -25.99 0.42
CA SER A 117 -14.13 -27.21 -0.28
C SER A 117 -12.99 -27.93 -1.01
N THR A 118 -13.20 -29.20 -1.35
CA THR A 118 -12.38 -30.00 -2.29
C THR A 118 -12.95 -30.00 -3.71
N LEU A 119 -14.24 -29.69 -3.86
CA LEU A 119 -14.97 -29.58 -5.13
C LEU A 119 -15.62 -28.19 -5.21
N VAL A 120 -15.19 -27.39 -6.16
CA VAL A 120 -15.82 -26.11 -6.50
C VAL A 120 -15.85 -26.03 -8.01
N ASP A 121 -17.04 -25.89 -8.59
CA ASP A 121 -17.16 -25.52 -9.99
C ASP A 121 -16.72 -24.05 -10.12
N LEU A 122 -15.50 -23.87 -10.58
CA LEU A 122 -14.91 -22.55 -10.79
C LEU A 122 -15.24 -22.00 -12.17
N ASP A 123 -15.63 -22.84 -13.11
CA ASP A 123 -15.90 -22.43 -14.48
C ASP A 123 -17.20 -21.63 -14.56
N GLU A 124 -18.28 -22.05 -13.87
CA GLU A 124 -19.50 -21.23 -13.75
C GLU A 124 -19.22 -19.86 -13.09
N LEU A 125 -18.33 -19.82 -12.09
CA LEU A 125 -17.98 -18.59 -11.38
C LEU A 125 -17.18 -17.63 -12.28
N LEU A 126 -16.21 -18.14 -13.03
CA LEU A 126 -15.38 -17.34 -13.94
C LEU A 126 -16.19 -16.90 -15.18
N ASP A 127 -17.06 -17.75 -15.71
CA ASP A 127 -17.95 -17.42 -16.82
C ASP A 127 -18.94 -16.30 -16.44
N ARG A 128 -19.52 -16.37 -15.23
CA ARG A 128 -20.37 -15.28 -14.71
C ARG A 128 -19.58 -13.98 -14.55
N MET A 129 -18.36 -14.05 -14.00
CA MET A 129 -17.49 -12.87 -13.89
C MET A 129 -17.14 -12.26 -15.26
N GLU A 130 -16.92 -13.10 -16.28
CA GLU A 130 -16.67 -12.67 -17.65
C GLU A 130 -17.90 -11.97 -18.26
N GLN A 131 -19.09 -12.56 -18.11
CA GLN A 131 -20.37 -12.00 -18.57
C GLN A 131 -20.71 -10.67 -17.89
N ASP A 132 -20.58 -10.60 -16.56
CA ASP A 132 -20.85 -9.39 -15.77
C ASP A 132 -19.76 -8.31 -15.95
N ARG A 133 -18.68 -8.63 -16.68
CA ARG A 133 -17.46 -7.81 -16.79
C ARG A 133 -16.88 -7.39 -15.44
N ALA A 134 -16.97 -8.29 -14.47
CA ALA A 134 -16.51 -8.05 -13.11
C ALA A 134 -14.98 -7.85 -13.07
N SER A 135 -14.52 -6.82 -12.36
CA SER A 135 -13.13 -6.74 -11.94
C SER A 135 -13.04 -7.33 -10.53
N ALA A 136 -12.15 -8.29 -10.31
CA ALA A 136 -12.05 -8.99 -9.03
C ALA A 136 -10.65 -9.55 -8.77
N VAL A 137 -10.39 -9.90 -7.52
CA VAL A 137 -9.32 -10.81 -7.11
C VAL A 137 -9.98 -12.09 -6.61
N LEU A 138 -9.55 -13.24 -7.13
CA LEU A 138 -9.94 -14.55 -6.64
C LEU A 138 -8.68 -15.22 -6.09
N THR A 139 -8.68 -15.58 -4.81
CA THR A 139 -7.57 -16.30 -4.18
C THR A 139 -7.98 -17.72 -3.81
N ALA A 140 -7.08 -18.68 -4.03
CA ALA A 140 -7.21 -20.05 -3.56
C ALA A 140 -6.04 -20.39 -2.65
N ARG A 141 -6.30 -21.02 -1.49
CA ARG A 141 -5.33 -21.11 -0.40
C ARG A 141 -5.43 -22.44 0.35
N ASP A 142 -4.30 -23.08 0.60
CA ASP A 142 -4.17 -24.14 1.62
C ASP A 142 -3.24 -23.70 2.77
N ARG A 143 -2.69 -24.62 3.55
CA ARG A 143 -1.80 -24.31 4.69
C ARG A 143 -0.38 -23.83 4.27
N ALA A 144 -0.03 -23.92 3.00
CA ALA A 144 1.31 -23.69 2.45
C ALA A 144 1.33 -22.78 1.21
N ASP A 145 0.37 -22.94 0.30
CA ASP A 145 0.27 -22.22 -0.96
C ASP A 145 -0.83 -21.14 -0.93
N LEU A 146 -0.54 -20.00 -1.56
CA LEU A 146 -1.51 -19.00 -1.99
C LEU A 146 -1.43 -18.85 -3.50
N ILE A 147 -2.58 -19.01 -4.16
CA ILE A 147 -2.81 -18.76 -5.58
C ILE A 147 -3.65 -17.50 -5.69
N VAL A 148 -3.30 -16.60 -6.60
CA VAL A 148 -3.99 -15.32 -6.85
C VAL A 148 -4.31 -15.21 -8.33
N LEU A 149 -5.60 -15.08 -8.66
CA LEU A 149 -6.10 -14.70 -9.97
C LEU A 149 -6.65 -13.26 -9.91
N ARG A 150 -6.31 -12.44 -10.90
CA ARG A 150 -6.85 -11.10 -11.09
C ARG A 150 -7.69 -11.09 -12.37
N CYS A 151 -8.94 -10.68 -12.24
CA CYS A 151 -9.84 -10.41 -13.35
C CYS A 151 -10.05 -8.90 -13.50
N GLN A 152 -10.17 -8.44 -14.74
CA GLN A 152 -10.41 -7.04 -15.09
C GLN A 152 -11.39 -6.97 -16.24
N ALA A 153 -12.48 -6.22 -16.05
CA ALA A 153 -13.59 -6.15 -17.01
C ALA A 153 -14.09 -7.56 -17.44
N GLY A 154 -14.07 -8.52 -16.50
CA GLY A 154 -14.43 -9.92 -16.70
C GLY A 154 -13.27 -10.82 -17.14
N ALA A 155 -12.32 -10.30 -17.90
CA ALA A 155 -11.20 -11.09 -18.42
C ALA A 155 -10.16 -11.42 -17.32
N PRO A 156 -9.75 -12.68 -17.16
CA PRO A 156 -8.54 -13.04 -16.42
C PRO A 156 -7.31 -12.38 -17.05
N VAL A 157 -6.62 -11.52 -16.30
CA VAL A 157 -5.46 -10.75 -16.79
C VAL A 157 -4.13 -11.16 -16.15
N PHE A 158 -4.16 -11.84 -15.02
CA PHE A 158 -2.96 -12.24 -14.28
C PHE A 158 -3.29 -13.41 -13.35
N CYS A 159 -2.43 -14.42 -13.32
CA CYS A 159 -2.45 -15.50 -12.33
C CYS A 159 -1.06 -15.67 -11.72
N ARG A 160 -0.98 -15.96 -10.42
CA ARG A 160 0.28 -16.25 -9.73
C ARG A 160 0.07 -17.35 -8.69
N ARG A 161 0.96 -18.35 -8.74
CA ARG A 161 1.16 -19.36 -7.68
C ARG A 161 2.64 -19.45 -7.36
N GLY A 162 3.03 -19.03 -6.15
CA GLY A 162 4.39 -19.19 -5.63
C GLY A 162 5.50 -18.82 -6.63
N ARG A 163 6.47 -19.71 -6.77
CA ARG A 163 7.77 -19.47 -7.44
C ARG A 163 7.79 -19.39 -8.97
N PHE A 164 6.65 -19.43 -9.65
CA PHE A 164 6.62 -19.62 -11.11
C PHE A 164 6.34 -18.36 -11.93
N GLU A 165 6.81 -18.43 -13.17
CA GLU A 165 6.86 -17.34 -14.16
C GLU A 165 5.48 -16.91 -14.63
N THR A 166 5.41 -15.70 -15.17
CA THR A 166 4.24 -15.18 -15.87
C THR A 166 4.03 -15.93 -17.18
N THR A 167 3.06 -16.83 -17.20
CA THR A 167 2.36 -17.24 -18.42
C THR A 167 1.45 -16.10 -18.91
N GLY A 168 1.29 -15.97 -20.23
CA GLY A 168 0.54 -14.84 -20.82
C GLY A 168 -0.98 -14.91 -20.57
N ARG A 169 -1.69 -13.80 -20.78
CA ARG A 169 -3.15 -13.59 -20.51
C ARG A 169 -4.03 -14.84 -20.63
N ALA A 170 -3.98 -15.50 -21.79
CA ALA A 170 -4.87 -16.60 -22.13
C ALA A 170 -4.70 -17.80 -21.19
N ALA A 171 -3.48 -18.04 -20.72
CA ALA A 171 -3.16 -19.12 -19.79
C ALA A 171 -3.57 -18.79 -18.34
N ALA A 172 -3.74 -17.52 -17.96
CA ALA A 172 -4.03 -17.14 -16.57
C ALA A 172 -5.30 -17.82 -15.99
N ARG A 173 -6.33 -18.05 -16.82
CA ARG A 173 -7.52 -18.84 -16.44
C ARG A 173 -7.17 -20.31 -16.24
N GLU A 174 -6.53 -20.90 -17.24
CA GLU A 174 -6.19 -22.33 -17.27
C GLU A 174 -5.23 -22.69 -16.13
N ASP A 175 -4.18 -21.91 -15.91
CA ASP A 175 -3.20 -22.08 -14.83
C ASP A 175 -3.85 -21.98 -13.45
N PHE A 176 -4.82 -21.08 -13.27
CA PHE A 176 -5.57 -20.99 -12.02
C PHE A 176 -6.40 -22.26 -11.78
N LEU A 177 -7.19 -22.68 -12.77
CA LEU A 177 -8.03 -23.87 -12.69
C LEU A 177 -7.19 -25.13 -12.45
N VAL A 178 -6.13 -25.34 -13.24
CA VAL A 178 -5.19 -26.45 -13.08
C VAL A 178 -4.55 -26.44 -11.70
N ALA A 179 -4.07 -25.28 -11.22
CA ALA A 179 -3.47 -25.18 -9.89
C ALA A 179 -4.47 -25.50 -8.77
N VAL A 180 -5.68 -24.95 -8.84
CA VAL A 180 -6.74 -25.17 -7.85
C VAL A 180 -7.18 -26.62 -7.83
N TYR A 181 -7.60 -27.20 -8.96
CA TYR A 181 -8.05 -28.58 -9.03
C TYR A 181 -6.93 -29.58 -8.64
N THR A 182 -5.66 -29.27 -8.94
CA THR A 182 -4.52 -30.12 -8.52
C THR A 182 -4.34 -30.18 -7.00
N ILE A 183 -4.57 -29.07 -6.28
CA ILE A 183 -4.50 -29.05 -4.81
C ILE A 183 -5.81 -29.59 -4.20
N SER A 184 -6.97 -29.19 -4.74
CA SER A 184 -8.29 -29.54 -4.20
C SER A 184 -8.55 -31.06 -4.21
N ALA A 185 -7.97 -31.77 -5.17
CA ALA A 185 -7.99 -33.23 -5.26
C ALA A 185 -7.27 -33.94 -4.10
N LYS A 186 -6.44 -33.22 -3.31
CA LYS A 186 -5.66 -33.77 -2.19
C LYS A 186 -6.03 -33.15 -0.85
N HIS A 187 -6.33 -31.85 -0.83
CA HIS A 187 -6.53 -31.05 0.37
C HIS A 187 -7.68 -30.06 0.18
N PRO A 188 -8.51 -29.79 1.21
CA PRO A 188 -9.53 -28.75 1.13
C PRO A 188 -8.86 -27.37 0.96
N LEU A 189 -9.39 -26.57 0.04
CA LEU A 189 -8.94 -25.20 -0.23
C LEU A 189 -9.92 -24.18 0.34
N GLU A 190 -9.37 -23.07 0.84
CA GLU A 190 -10.10 -21.85 1.07
C GLU A 190 -10.07 -21.00 -0.20
N LEU A 191 -11.23 -20.78 -0.80
CA LEU A 191 -11.44 -19.81 -1.88
C LEU A 191 -12.01 -18.52 -1.31
N CYS A 192 -11.49 -17.39 -1.77
CA CYS A 192 -11.99 -16.06 -1.44
C CYS A 192 -12.10 -15.19 -2.70
N LEU A 193 -13.28 -14.62 -2.96
CA LEU A 193 -13.51 -13.60 -3.98
C LEU A 193 -13.50 -12.22 -3.32
N PHE A 194 -12.89 -11.25 -4.01
CA PHE A 194 -12.85 -9.84 -3.63
C PHE A 194 -13.24 -9.00 -4.85
N THR A 195 -14.33 -8.23 -4.76
CA THR A 195 -14.81 -7.31 -5.81
C THR A 195 -14.64 -5.84 -5.42
N ASP A 196 -14.63 -5.51 -4.13
CA ASP A 196 -14.03 -4.27 -3.64
C ASP A 196 -12.50 -4.35 -3.74
N LEU A 197 -11.97 -3.75 -4.80
CA LEU A 197 -10.54 -3.72 -5.10
C LEU A 197 -9.86 -2.43 -4.64
N SER A 198 -10.50 -1.62 -3.79
CA SER A 198 -9.82 -0.48 -3.20
C SER A 198 -8.81 -0.89 -2.13
N VAL A 199 -7.80 -0.07 -1.90
CA VAL A 199 -6.87 -0.24 -0.77
C VAL A 199 -6.64 1.11 -0.08
N THR A 200 -6.22 1.09 1.18
CA THR A 200 -5.86 2.28 1.95
C THR A 200 -4.44 2.16 2.49
N HIS A 201 -3.81 3.31 2.76
CA HIS A 201 -2.57 3.35 3.53
C HIS A 201 -2.80 2.84 4.97
N ALA A 202 -1.77 2.23 5.55
CA ALA A 202 -1.68 1.97 6.99
C ALA A 202 -1.99 3.26 7.77
N GLU A 203 -2.95 3.19 8.69
CA GLU A 203 -3.49 4.38 9.37
C GLU A 203 -2.39 5.17 10.11
N ASP A 204 -1.42 4.47 10.70
CA ASP A 204 -0.31 5.08 11.42
C ASP A 204 0.85 5.55 10.52
N VAL A 205 0.86 5.28 9.20
CA VAL A 205 1.88 5.88 8.30
C VAL A 205 1.79 7.40 8.26
N ARG A 206 0.58 7.94 8.45
CA ARG A 206 0.27 9.37 8.54
C ARG A 206 1.02 10.07 9.70
N ALA A 207 1.55 9.29 10.64
CA ALA A 207 2.38 9.77 11.74
C ALA A 207 3.75 10.30 11.28
N ILE A 208 4.28 9.76 10.19
CA ILE A 208 5.59 10.13 9.67
C ILE A 208 5.46 11.51 9.02
N PRO A 209 6.21 12.54 9.47
CA PRO A 209 6.12 13.87 8.89
C PRO A 209 6.47 13.86 7.40
N ALA A 210 5.79 14.69 6.60
CA ALA A 210 6.14 14.88 5.19
C ALA A 210 7.60 15.33 5.07
N GLY A 211 8.40 14.63 4.27
CA GLY A 211 9.84 14.88 4.14
C GLY A 211 10.71 14.36 5.29
N TYR A 212 10.18 13.50 6.18
CA TYR A 212 10.98 12.81 7.20
C TYR A 212 12.12 12.00 6.56
N ALA A 213 13.36 12.45 6.78
CA ALA A 213 14.57 11.84 6.22
C ALA A 213 15.24 10.83 7.18
N GLY A 214 14.64 10.57 8.34
CA GLY A 214 15.18 9.68 9.37
C GLY A 214 14.75 8.22 9.19
N SER A 215 15.05 7.42 10.21
CA SER A 215 14.66 6.01 10.28
C SER A 215 13.18 5.85 10.60
N ILE A 216 12.43 5.16 9.74
CA ILE A 216 11.03 4.83 10.05
C ILE A 216 10.95 3.85 11.24
N ALA A 217 11.87 2.88 11.30
CA ALA A 217 11.96 1.96 12.43
C ALA A 217 12.17 2.72 13.76
N SER A 218 13.17 3.60 13.83
CA SER A 218 13.45 4.41 15.02
C SER A 218 12.32 5.40 15.32
N PHE A 219 11.64 5.96 14.30
CA PHE A 219 10.49 6.83 14.52
C PHE A 219 9.41 6.13 15.36
N TYR A 220 8.99 4.91 14.98
CA TYR A 220 7.98 4.16 15.73
C TYR A 220 8.51 3.53 17.02
N LEU A 221 9.74 3.03 17.03
CA LEU A 221 10.38 2.44 18.21
C LEU A 221 10.66 3.47 19.31
N SER A 222 10.79 4.75 18.98
CA SER A 222 11.00 5.84 19.95
C SER A 222 9.72 6.46 20.51
N GLN A 223 8.54 6.24 19.90
CA GLN A 223 7.28 6.75 20.46
C GLN A 223 6.96 6.06 21.81
N PRO A 224 6.92 6.77 22.95
CA PRO A 224 6.61 6.17 24.24
C PRO A 224 5.13 5.75 24.31
N PRO A 225 4.78 4.60 24.93
CA PRO A 225 3.40 4.26 25.27
C PRO A 225 2.68 5.34 26.08
N ARG A 226 1.38 5.13 26.30
CA ARG A 226 0.49 5.96 27.09
C ARG A 226 -0.36 5.07 28.00
N LEU A 227 -0.60 5.55 29.21
CA LEU A 227 -1.54 4.95 30.16
C LEU A 227 -2.76 5.86 30.24
N VAL A 228 -3.90 5.41 29.70
CA VAL A 228 -5.16 6.16 29.75
C VAL A 228 -6.00 5.64 30.90
N VAL A 229 -6.02 6.40 32.00
CA VAL A 229 -6.85 6.12 33.16
C VAL A 229 -8.31 6.43 32.82
N ARG A 230 -9.18 5.45 33.02
CA ARG A 230 -10.61 5.46 32.73
C ARG A 230 -11.42 5.13 33.98
N LEU A 231 -12.65 5.64 34.05
CA LEU A 231 -13.63 5.29 35.07
C LEU A 231 -14.99 5.10 34.40
N LYS A 232 -15.59 3.92 34.55
CA LYS A 232 -16.84 3.53 33.86
C LYS A 232 -16.76 3.79 32.34
N GLY A 233 -15.65 3.38 31.72
CA GLY A 233 -15.35 3.57 30.30
C GLY A 233 -14.94 4.99 29.87
N ARG A 234 -15.12 6.02 30.70
CA ARG A 234 -14.78 7.42 30.34
C ARG A 234 -13.30 7.71 30.65
N PRO A 235 -12.51 8.28 29.72
CA PRO A 235 -11.14 8.71 30.00
C PRO A 235 -11.13 9.88 31.00
N LEU A 236 -10.20 9.83 31.95
CA LEU A 236 -9.96 10.85 32.97
C LEU A 236 -8.65 11.60 32.72
N ARG A 237 -7.55 10.85 32.53
CA ARG A 237 -6.20 11.38 32.27
C ARG A 237 -5.39 10.40 31.44
N THR A 238 -4.48 10.94 30.65
CA THR A 238 -3.49 10.21 29.87
C THR A 238 -2.10 10.56 30.36
N TYR A 239 -1.30 9.55 30.69
CA TYR A 239 0.07 9.69 31.13
C TYR A 239 1.00 9.11 30.05
N PRO A 240 2.09 9.80 29.64
CA PRO A 240 3.11 9.17 28.82
C PRO A 240 3.84 8.11 29.64
N PHE A 241 4.27 7.03 28.99
CA PHE A 241 5.18 6.06 29.58
C PHE A 241 6.60 6.60 29.45
N SER A 242 7.15 7.11 30.56
CA SER A 242 8.49 7.72 30.60
C SER A 242 9.43 6.93 31.51
N GLY A 243 10.58 6.51 30.98
CA GLY A 243 11.61 5.80 31.75
C GLY A 243 11.59 4.28 31.56
N GLN A 244 12.02 3.55 32.60
CA GLN A 244 12.05 2.08 32.64
C GLN A 244 10.87 1.47 33.43
N GLU A 245 10.24 2.26 34.30
CA GLU A 245 9.11 1.84 35.11
C GLU A 245 8.17 3.03 35.34
N VAL A 246 6.87 2.75 35.37
CA VAL A 246 5.80 3.69 35.64
C VAL A 246 4.90 3.07 36.71
N THR A 247 4.92 3.65 37.89
CA THR A 247 4.20 3.18 39.08
C THR A 247 2.75 3.70 39.09
N ILE A 248 1.83 2.87 39.60
CA ILE A 248 0.40 3.13 39.66
C ILE A 248 -0.05 2.95 41.11
N GLY A 249 -0.66 3.98 41.69
CA GLY A 249 -1.09 3.91 43.09
C GLY A 249 -1.87 5.13 43.54
N ARG A 250 -2.31 5.11 44.80
CA ARG A 250 -3.02 6.23 45.42
C ARG A 250 -2.09 7.32 45.96
N LEU A 251 -0.87 7.00 46.35
CA LEU A 251 0.03 8.00 46.92
C LEU A 251 0.59 8.94 45.82
N PRO A 252 0.88 10.21 46.13
CA PRO A 252 1.44 11.19 45.18
C PRO A 252 2.81 10.79 44.60
N ASP A 253 3.51 9.91 45.30
CA ASP A 253 4.81 9.32 44.97
C ASP A 253 4.75 8.22 43.88
N ASN A 254 3.57 7.97 43.28
CA ASN A 254 3.46 7.15 42.06
C ASN A 254 3.34 8.03 40.81
N ASP A 255 3.84 7.56 39.68
CA ASP A 255 3.76 8.28 38.39
C ASP A 255 2.30 8.46 37.90
N VAL A 256 1.48 7.42 38.10
CA VAL A 256 0.04 7.43 37.83
C VAL A 256 -0.72 7.44 39.15
N VAL A 257 -0.97 8.65 39.65
CA VAL A 257 -1.75 8.87 40.87
C VAL A 257 -3.24 8.72 40.61
N ILE A 258 -3.87 7.74 41.28
CA ILE A 258 -5.32 7.53 41.29
C ILE A 258 -5.80 7.63 42.74
N ASP A 259 -6.22 8.83 43.15
CA ASP A 259 -6.67 9.06 44.53
C ASP A 259 -8.03 8.41 44.83
N ASN A 260 -8.00 7.13 45.21
CA ASN A 260 -9.18 6.43 45.67
C ASN A 260 -8.89 5.25 46.61
N LEU A 261 -9.72 5.07 47.64
CA LEU A 261 -9.58 3.98 48.62
C LEU A 261 -9.70 2.55 48.03
N SER A 262 -10.19 2.41 46.78
CA SER A 262 -10.14 1.16 46.02
C SER A 262 -8.74 0.84 45.46
N VAL A 263 -7.79 1.76 45.55
CA VAL A 263 -6.42 1.65 45.03
C VAL A 263 -5.44 1.63 46.22
N SER A 264 -4.52 0.66 46.22
CA SER A 264 -3.41 0.59 47.19
C SER A 264 -2.48 1.80 47.10
N ARG A 265 -1.68 2.02 48.15
CA ARG A 265 -0.72 3.13 48.26
C ARG A 265 0.24 3.17 47.07
N SER A 266 0.91 2.04 46.82
CA SER A 266 1.41 1.62 45.52
C SER A 266 0.65 0.33 45.17
N HIS A 267 0.16 0.19 43.95
CA HIS A 267 -0.80 -0.86 43.57
C HIS A 267 -0.21 -1.78 42.51
N ALA A 268 0.28 -1.19 41.43
CA ALA A 268 0.89 -1.89 40.32
C ALA A 268 2.06 -1.08 39.77
N ALA A 269 2.93 -1.71 39.00
CA ALA A 269 3.89 -1.03 38.15
C ALA A 269 3.81 -1.57 36.73
N VAL A 270 3.95 -0.69 35.74
CA VAL A 270 4.23 -1.08 34.36
C VAL A 270 5.71 -0.83 34.11
N ALA A 271 6.46 -1.87 33.78
CA ALA A 271 7.90 -1.79 33.54
C ALA A 271 8.25 -2.19 32.11
N THR A 272 9.32 -1.62 31.57
CA THR A 272 9.99 -2.17 30.40
C THR A 272 10.65 -3.49 30.77
N SER A 273 10.34 -4.53 30.01
CA SER A 273 11.09 -5.78 29.97
C SER A 273 11.80 -5.85 28.61
N GLY A 274 12.83 -6.68 28.46
CA GLY A 274 13.58 -6.79 27.19
C GLY A 274 12.66 -7.03 25.98
N ASP A 275 11.56 -7.75 26.20
CA ASP A 275 10.55 -8.09 25.20
C ASP A 275 9.27 -7.24 25.29
N GLY A 276 9.36 -5.97 25.73
CA GLY A 276 8.23 -5.02 25.72
C GLY A 276 7.88 -4.47 27.08
N TYR A 277 6.62 -4.64 27.49
CA TYR A 277 6.09 -4.08 28.74
C TYR A 277 5.46 -5.18 29.58
N VAL A 278 5.61 -5.08 30.90
CA VAL A 278 4.99 -5.99 31.87
C VAL A 278 4.25 -5.18 32.92
N VAL A 279 3.04 -5.60 33.26
CA VAL A 279 2.35 -5.15 34.48
C VAL A 279 2.72 -6.09 35.62
N ARG A 280 2.97 -5.53 36.81
CA ARG A 280 3.24 -6.25 38.05
C ARG A 280 2.35 -5.73 39.15
N ASP A 281 1.72 -6.62 39.91
CA ASP A 281 1.03 -6.25 41.16
C ASP A 281 2.05 -6.03 42.27
N LEU A 282 1.89 -4.94 43.05
CA LEU A 282 2.80 -4.56 44.14
C LEU A 282 2.22 -4.95 45.50
N ALA A 283 1.74 -6.19 45.62
CA ALA A 283 1.00 -6.72 46.77
C ALA A 283 -0.22 -5.84 47.13
N SER A 284 -1.05 -5.56 46.12
CA SER A 284 -2.23 -4.71 46.28
C SER A 284 -3.34 -5.40 47.09
N ARG A 285 -4.20 -4.61 47.74
CA ARG A 285 -5.27 -5.15 48.60
C ARG A 285 -6.39 -5.81 47.81
N ASN A 286 -6.63 -5.35 46.59
CA ASN A 286 -7.76 -5.77 45.75
C ASN A 286 -7.32 -6.63 44.55
N GLY A 287 -6.01 -6.82 44.37
CA GLY A 287 -5.42 -7.44 43.18
C GLY A 287 -5.41 -6.51 41.96
N THR A 288 -4.41 -6.68 41.13
CA THR A 288 -4.37 -6.15 39.76
C THR A 288 -5.00 -7.17 38.81
N MET A 289 -5.82 -6.71 37.88
CA MET A 289 -6.41 -7.55 36.83
C MET A 289 -5.96 -7.06 35.45
N LEU A 290 -5.71 -7.99 34.53
CA LEU A 290 -5.43 -7.73 33.12
C LEU A 290 -6.56 -8.35 32.28
N ASN A 291 -7.27 -7.55 31.50
CA ASN A 291 -8.38 -7.99 30.64
C ASN A 291 -9.44 -8.84 31.37
N GLY A 292 -9.70 -8.55 32.65
CA GLY A 292 -10.65 -9.29 33.49
C GLY A 292 -10.10 -10.53 34.21
N ALA A 293 -8.83 -10.91 34.01
CA ALA A 293 -8.16 -11.99 34.74
C ALA A 293 -7.20 -11.43 35.81
N PRO A 294 -7.15 -11.97 37.04
CA PRO A 294 -6.21 -11.53 38.06
C PRO A 294 -4.76 -11.89 37.69
N VAL A 295 -3.82 -10.98 37.92
CA VAL A 295 -2.39 -11.18 37.60
C VAL A 295 -1.47 -10.69 38.72
N THR A 296 -0.37 -11.41 38.93
CA THR A 296 0.76 -10.95 39.75
C THR A 296 1.87 -10.33 38.88
N SER A 297 2.09 -10.91 37.70
CA SER A 297 2.94 -10.37 36.63
C SER A 297 2.41 -10.86 35.28
N ALA A 298 2.31 -9.99 34.28
CA ALA A 298 1.90 -10.34 32.93
C ALA A 298 2.51 -9.39 31.88
N ARG A 299 2.75 -9.89 30.66
CA ARG A 299 3.11 -9.04 29.51
C ARG A 299 1.89 -8.21 29.09
N LEU A 300 2.15 -6.98 28.64
CA LEU A 300 1.16 -6.10 28.03
C LEU A 300 1.32 -6.05 26.51
N ALA A 301 0.20 -6.17 25.81
CA ALA A 301 0.01 -5.84 24.41
C ALA A 301 -0.68 -4.46 24.28
N ASP A 302 -0.73 -3.91 23.07
CA ASP A 302 -1.55 -2.71 22.82
C ASP A 302 -3.04 -3.01 23.04
N GLY A 303 -3.77 -2.04 23.58
CA GLY A 303 -5.21 -2.17 23.86
C GLY A 303 -5.54 -2.95 25.13
N ASP A 304 -4.55 -3.47 25.86
CA ASP A 304 -4.75 -4.20 27.12
C ASP A 304 -5.29 -3.27 28.23
N VAL A 305 -6.23 -3.80 29.02
CA VAL A 305 -6.85 -3.08 30.14
C VAL A 305 -6.34 -3.63 31.47
N ILE A 306 -5.64 -2.78 32.22
CA ILE A 306 -5.21 -3.04 33.59
C ILE A 306 -6.26 -2.46 34.54
N SER A 307 -7.02 -3.30 35.25
CA SER A 307 -8.01 -2.83 36.23
C SER A 307 -7.42 -2.82 37.64
N VAL A 308 -7.55 -1.68 38.33
CA VAL A 308 -7.12 -1.46 39.72
C VAL A 308 -8.29 -0.96 40.57
N GLY A 309 -8.93 -1.89 41.28
CA GLY A 309 -10.17 -1.61 42.02
C GLY A 309 -11.35 -1.31 41.08
N LYS A 310 -11.71 -0.03 40.92
CA LYS A 310 -12.82 0.44 40.05
C LYS A 310 -12.36 1.24 38.83
N TYR A 311 -11.04 1.37 38.64
CA TYR A 311 -10.45 2.14 37.55
C TYR A 311 -9.83 1.18 36.56
N ASP A 312 -9.99 1.51 35.29
CA ASP A 312 -9.39 0.79 34.18
C ASP A 312 -8.28 1.66 33.61
N ILE A 313 -7.11 1.08 33.35
CA ILE A 313 -5.98 1.78 32.76
C ILE A 313 -5.73 1.08 31.42
N LEU A 314 -6.15 1.74 30.34
CA LEU A 314 -5.85 1.24 29.00
C LEU A 314 -4.38 1.49 28.72
N PHE A 315 -3.61 0.43 28.52
CA PHE A 315 -2.27 0.50 27.97
C PHE A 315 -2.40 0.75 26.47
N GLN A 316 -2.16 2.00 26.06
CA GLN A 316 -2.11 2.37 24.65
C GLN A 316 -0.66 2.53 24.22
N ILE A 317 -0.23 1.70 23.29
CA ILE A 317 0.82 2.10 22.37
C ILE A 317 0.23 3.24 21.51
N PRO A 318 0.96 4.34 21.23
CA PRO A 318 0.38 5.44 20.47
C PRO A 318 0.44 5.06 18.99
N THR A 319 -0.61 4.39 18.53
CA THR A 319 -1.16 4.69 17.21
C THR A 319 -1.49 6.19 17.20
N LEU A 320 -1.12 6.93 16.15
CA LEU A 320 -1.42 8.38 16.09
C LEU A 320 -2.88 8.66 15.70
N GLU A 321 -3.82 8.04 16.41
CA GLU A 321 -5.20 8.50 16.46
C GLU A 321 -5.21 9.91 17.08
N GLY A 322 -5.55 10.92 16.28
CA GLY A 322 -5.60 12.32 16.72
C GLY A 322 -4.77 13.31 15.90
N ALA A 323 -4.00 12.86 14.90
CA ALA A 323 -3.68 13.74 13.78
C ALA A 323 -5.00 14.05 13.05
N SER A 324 -5.51 15.29 13.19
CA SER A 324 -6.84 15.65 12.68
C SER A 324 -6.94 15.41 11.18
N ALA A 325 -7.92 14.61 10.77
CA ALA A 325 -8.20 14.34 9.37
C ALA A 325 -8.55 15.64 8.62
N GLY A 326 -7.60 16.13 7.84
CA GLY A 326 -7.73 17.21 6.87
C GLY A 326 -7.05 16.72 5.60
N GLU A 327 -7.85 16.17 4.68
CA GLU A 327 -7.43 15.46 3.47
C GLU A 327 -6.73 14.09 3.75
N LEU A 328 -6.64 13.26 2.70
CA LEU A 328 -6.15 11.86 2.73
C LEU A 328 -7.05 10.80 3.39
N ASP A 329 -8.38 10.90 3.23
CA ASP A 329 -9.24 9.69 3.21
C ASP A 329 -9.21 9.04 1.81
N GLN A 330 -7.99 8.86 1.30
CA GLN A 330 -7.74 8.37 -0.05
C GLN A 330 -7.86 6.84 -0.08
N THR A 331 -9.04 6.40 -0.49
CA THR A 331 -9.24 5.12 -1.17
C THR A 331 -8.35 5.09 -2.42
N ILE A 332 -7.20 4.42 -2.35
CA ILE A 332 -6.27 4.32 -3.47
C ILE A 332 -6.69 3.12 -4.32
N VAL A 333 -7.00 3.40 -5.58
CA VAL A 333 -6.93 2.40 -6.64
C VAL A 333 -5.52 2.46 -7.20
N VAL A 334 -4.70 1.47 -6.91
CA VAL A 334 -3.30 1.43 -7.35
C VAL A 334 -3.26 1.32 -8.89
N PRO A 335 -2.94 2.40 -9.64
CA PRO A 335 -3.44 2.54 -11.00
C PRO A 335 -2.43 2.09 -12.05
N GLN A 336 -2.26 0.78 -12.23
CA GLN A 336 -1.49 0.25 -13.38
C GLN A 336 -1.81 -1.21 -13.74
N PHE A 337 -3.09 -1.54 -13.99
CA PHE A 337 -3.44 -2.71 -14.81
C PHE A 337 -4.21 -2.29 -16.05
N ARG A 338 -3.46 -2.16 -17.14
CA ARG A 338 -3.87 -2.51 -18.50
C ARG A 338 -2.79 -3.45 -19.01
N ALA A 339 -3.06 -4.75 -18.99
CA ALA A 339 -2.15 -5.74 -19.56
C ALA A 339 -2.34 -5.85 -21.09
N ASP A 340 -1.28 -6.30 -21.76
CA ASP A 340 -1.03 -6.70 -23.17
C ASP A 340 -1.71 -5.99 -24.35
N ALA A 341 -0.87 -5.73 -25.36
CA ALA A 341 -1.17 -6.01 -26.77
C ALA A 341 -0.48 -7.34 -27.19
N PRO A 342 -0.99 -8.08 -28.20
CA PRO A 342 -0.57 -9.45 -28.47
C PRO A 342 0.74 -9.58 -29.24
N SER A 343 1.49 -10.66 -28.97
CA SER A 343 2.65 -11.08 -29.76
C SER A 343 2.22 -11.93 -30.98
N ARG A 344 2.84 -11.68 -32.14
CA ARG A 344 2.72 -12.51 -33.35
C ARG A 344 4.13 -12.76 -33.94
N PRO A 345 4.42 -13.96 -34.46
CA PRO A 345 5.77 -14.29 -34.95
C PRO A 345 5.98 -13.85 -36.41
N GLY A 346 7.14 -13.28 -36.70
CA GLY A 346 7.60 -12.94 -38.05
C GLY A 346 8.94 -12.20 -37.99
N ALA A 347 9.98 -12.73 -38.62
CA ALA A 347 11.33 -12.19 -38.52
C ALA A 347 11.56 -10.97 -39.42
N GLY A 348 12.32 -9.99 -38.93
CA GLY A 348 12.82 -8.84 -39.68
C GLY A 348 13.70 -7.96 -38.79
N ALA A 349 14.94 -7.71 -39.19
CA ALA A 349 15.87 -6.89 -38.41
C ALA A 349 15.66 -5.40 -38.64
N GLY A 350 15.78 -4.59 -37.59
CA GLY A 350 15.73 -3.13 -37.63
C GLY A 350 15.51 -2.57 -36.24
N GLU A 351 16.32 -1.59 -35.83
CA GLU A 351 16.09 -0.83 -34.60
C GLU A 351 14.90 0.11 -34.80
N ASP A 352 13.92 0.10 -33.90
CA ASP A 352 12.95 1.18 -33.77
C ASP A 352 12.59 1.39 -32.29
N THR A 353 12.79 2.61 -31.81
CA THR A 353 12.42 3.04 -30.45
C THR A 353 11.12 3.84 -30.55
N PRO A 354 10.09 3.59 -29.73
CA PRO A 354 8.89 4.42 -29.72
C PRO A 354 9.26 5.88 -29.43
N LEU A 355 8.97 6.77 -30.36
CA LEU A 355 9.19 8.20 -30.21
C LEU A 355 8.02 8.79 -29.42
N ASP A 356 8.31 9.55 -28.35
CA ASP A 356 7.27 10.37 -27.69
C ASP A 356 6.56 11.26 -28.73
N PRO A 357 5.23 11.44 -28.64
CA PRO A 357 4.47 12.25 -29.60
C PRO A 357 5.00 13.69 -29.67
N ARG A 358 5.05 14.24 -30.89
CA ARG A 358 5.70 15.52 -31.20
C ARG A 358 4.82 16.41 -32.05
N LEU A 359 5.03 17.72 -31.92
CA LEU A 359 4.64 18.69 -32.93
C LEU A 359 5.83 19.03 -33.81
N PHE A 360 5.75 18.78 -35.11
CA PHE A 360 6.68 19.31 -36.10
C PHE A 360 6.16 20.62 -36.67
N ARG A 361 6.84 21.74 -36.39
CA ARG A 361 6.48 23.08 -36.88
C ARG A 361 7.08 23.30 -38.27
N LYS A 362 6.25 23.29 -39.32
CA LYS A 362 6.70 23.33 -40.73
C LYS A 362 7.43 24.63 -41.09
N THR A 363 7.05 25.74 -40.48
CA THR A 363 7.62 27.09 -40.70
C THR A 363 9.04 27.23 -40.16
N ALA A 364 9.34 26.64 -39.00
CA ALA A 364 10.65 26.68 -38.36
C ALA A 364 11.51 25.42 -38.61
N ARG A 365 10.88 24.31 -39.05
CA ARG A 365 11.44 22.95 -39.11
C ARG A 365 11.94 22.44 -37.76
N GLU A 366 11.28 22.85 -36.68
CA GLU A 366 11.57 22.44 -35.30
C GLU A 366 10.58 21.36 -34.82
N GLU A 367 11.05 20.46 -33.97
CA GLU A 367 10.20 19.47 -33.27
C GLU A 367 10.09 19.79 -31.79
N TYR A 368 8.86 19.75 -31.28
CA TYR A 368 8.56 19.95 -29.85
C TYR A 368 7.94 18.66 -29.30
N PRO A 369 8.61 17.95 -28.37
CA PRO A 369 8.04 16.76 -27.74
C PRO A 369 6.90 17.17 -26.80
N LEU A 370 5.77 16.46 -26.87
CA LEU A 370 4.62 16.65 -25.99
C LEU A 370 4.84 15.89 -24.67
N ALA A 371 5.95 16.20 -23.99
CA ALA A 371 6.35 15.55 -22.74
C ALA A 371 5.56 16.01 -21.50
N LYS A 372 4.60 16.93 -21.67
CA LYS A 372 3.74 17.49 -20.60
C LYS A 372 2.29 17.15 -20.85
N GLU A 373 1.53 16.90 -19.79
CA GLU A 373 0.07 16.70 -19.86
C GLU A 373 -0.68 17.87 -20.51
N ARG A 374 -0.09 19.07 -20.49
CA ARG A 374 -0.59 20.26 -21.15
C ARG A 374 0.57 21.04 -21.76
N THR A 375 0.52 21.23 -23.08
CA THR A 375 1.46 22.06 -23.84
C THR A 375 0.74 23.28 -24.38
N VAL A 376 1.20 24.48 -24.01
CA VAL A 376 0.59 25.76 -24.40
C VAL A 376 1.34 26.40 -25.57
N ILE A 377 0.63 26.66 -26.66
CA ILE A 377 1.15 27.32 -27.87
C ILE A 377 0.61 28.77 -27.91
N GLY A 378 1.50 29.75 -28.09
CA GLY A 378 1.10 31.15 -28.17
C GLY A 378 2.24 32.17 -28.11
N ARG A 379 1.90 33.46 -28.11
CA ARG A 379 2.86 34.58 -28.02
C ARG A 379 3.19 35.00 -26.57
N ALA A 380 2.53 34.41 -25.58
CA ALA A 380 2.67 34.78 -24.18
C ALA A 380 4.00 34.27 -23.56
N ARG A 381 4.48 34.91 -22.49
CA ARG A 381 5.76 34.51 -21.84
C ARG A 381 5.66 33.14 -21.17
N ASP A 382 4.45 32.74 -20.77
CA ASP A 382 4.07 31.47 -20.16
C ASP A 382 3.70 30.37 -21.17
N ALA A 383 3.86 30.60 -22.48
CA ALA A 383 3.69 29.56 -23.50
C ALA A 383 4.94 28.66 -23.61
N ASP A 384 4.72 27.35 -23.69
CA ASP A 384 5.74 26.32 -23.91
C ASP A 384 6.32 26.42 -25.33
N ILE A 385 5.45 26.60 -26.33
CA ILE A 385 5.83 26.78 -27.73
C ILE A 385 5.51 28.22 -28.14
N ARG A 386 6.56 29.03 -28.31
CA ARG A 386 6.43 30.45 -28.64
C ARG A 386 6.32 30.68 -30.15
N VAL A 387 5.15 31.12 -30.59
CA VAL A 387 4.91 31.57 -31.97
C VAL A 387 5.14 33.08 -32.09
N GLY A 388 5.78 33.48 -33.19
CA GLY A 388 6.20 34.86 -33.47
C GLY A 388 5.37 35.51 -34.58
N GLY A 389 5.58 36.80 -34.82
CA GLY A 389 4.98 37.53 -35.94
C GLY A 389 4.10 38.71 -35.52
N LEU A 390 4.02 39.71 -36.40
CA LEU A 390 3.33 40.97 -36.13
C LEU A 390 1.81 40.78 -35.92
N PHE A 391 1.24 39.76 -36.58
CA PHE A 391 -0.19 39.43 -36.58
C PHE A 391 -0.54 38.14 -35.80
N ALA A 392 0.42 37.55 -35.08
CA ALA A 392 0.16 36.36 -34.25
C ALA A 392 -0.75 36.76 -33.05
N PRO A 393 -1.93 36.13 -32.88
CA PRO A 393 -2.92 36.52 -31.87
C PRO A 393 -2.44 36.24 -30.44
N ARG A 394 -2.95 37.01 -29.46
CA ARG A 394 -2.59 36.98 -28.03
C ARG A 394 -3.09 35.74 -27.24
N VAL A 395 -3.35 34.63 -27.92
CA VAL A 395 -4.23 33.57 -27.41
C VAL A 395 -3.47 32.28 -27.11
N ARG A 396 -4.00 31.55 -26.12
CA ARG A 396 -3.57 30.23 -25.67
C ARG A 396 -4.31 29.16 -26.48
N ILE A 397 -3.57 28.38 -27.26
CA ILE A 397 -4.04 27.06 -27.73
C ILE A 397 -3.31 26.03 -26.87
N GLU A 398 -4.04 25.02 -26.42
CA GLU A 398 -3.56 24.07 -25.43
C GLU A 398 -3.77 22.68 -25.99
N ILE A 399 -2.70 21.90 -26.13
CA ILE A 399 -2.80 20.48 -26.42
C ILE A 399 -2.68 19.76 -25.09
N VAL A 400 -3.74 19.04 -24.72
CA VAL A 400 -3.92 18.41 -23.42
C VAL A 400 -4.08 16.91 -23.60
N ARG A 401 -3.25 16.13 -22.92
CA ARG A 401 -3.39 14.68 -22.87
C ARG A 401 -4.64 14.33 -22.07
N THR A 402 -5.61 13.69 -22.71
CA THR A 402 -6.88 13.28 -22.09
C THR A 402 -6.97 11.76 -22.14
N GLY A 403 -6.22 11.10 -21.24
CA GLY A 403 -6.02 9.65 -21.27
C GLY A 403 -4.95 9.25 -22.29
N GLU A 404 -5.36 8.53 -23.33
CA GLU A 404 -4.49 8.18 -24.48
C GLU A 404 -4.60 9.23 -25.60
N ASP A 405 -5.71 9.96 -25.67
CA ASP A 405 -5.95 10.96 -26.72
C ASP A 405 -5.23 12.29 -26.46
N TRP A 406 -4.72 12.91 -27.53
CA TRP A 406 -4.20 14.28 -27.50
C TRP A 406 -5.27 15.27 -27.98
N VAL A 407 -5.82 16.06 -27.05
CA VAL A 407 -6.93 16.98 -27.36
C VAL A 407 -6.43 18.40 -27.51
N LEU A 408 -6.56 18.96 -28.71
CA LEU A 408 -6.38 20.39 -28.95
C LEU A 408 -7.59 21.17 -28.43
N ARG A 409 -7.34 22.20 -27.63
CA ARG A 409 -8.35 23.12 -27.07
C ARG A 409 -8.00 24.58 -27.34
N ARG A 410 -8.96 25.34 -27.86
CA ARG A 410 -8.86 26.79 -28.07
C ARG A 410 -9.27 27.53 -26.78
N ARG A 411 -8.34 28.22 -26.12
CA ARG A 411 -8.59 29.05 -24.93
C ARG A 411 -8.46 30.55 -25.23
N GLY A 412 -9.12 31.01 -26.30
CA GLY A 412 -9.32 32.43 -26.62
C GLY A 412 -9.62 32.71 -28.11
N GLY A 413 -9.59 33.98 -28.51
CA GLY A 413 -10.11 34.43 -29.81
C GLY A 413 -9.38 34.00 -31.10
N ALA A 414 -8.23 33.31 -31.05
CA ALA A 414 -7.49 32.90 -32.25
C ALA A 414 -8.19 31.75 -32.97
N ARG A 415 -8.50 31.93 -34.25
CA ARG A 415 -9.02 30.83 -35.08
C ARG A 415 -7.93 29.78 -35.27
N VAL A 416 -8.24 28.54 -34.92
CA VAL A 416 -7.40 27.37 -35.18
C VAL A 416 -8.12 26.48 -36.16
N ARG A 417 -7.37 25.91 -37.11
CA ARG A 417 -7.90 24.92 -38.05
C ARG A 417 -7.14 23.61 -37.91
N VAL A 418 -7.85 22.49 -37.88
CA VAL A 418 -7.27 21.15 -37.96
C VAL A 418 -7.74 20.55 -39.28
N ASN A 419 -6.79 20.12 -40.13
CA ASN A 419 -7.06 19.61 -41.49
C ASN A 419 -7.93 20.52 -42.38
N GLY A 420 -7.94 21.83 -42.09
CA GLY A 420 -8.70 22.86 -42.81
C GLY A 420 -10.00 23.31 -42.12
N GLU A 421 -10.55 22.54 -41.18
CA GLU A 421 -11.81 22.85 -40.49
C GLU A 421 -11.56 23.73 -39.24
N GLU A 422 -12.34 24.79 -39.04
CA GLU A 422 -12.24 25.63 -37.83
C GLU A 422 -12.89 24.92 -36.65
N THR A 423 -12.14 24.73 -35.57
CA THR A 423 -12.59 24.00 -34.37
C THR A 423 -12.17 24.71 -33.08
N ASP A 424 -12.93 24.48 -32.01
CA ASP A 424 -12.59 24.92 -30.66
C ASP A 424 -12.05 23.76 -29.78
N GLU A 425 -12.39 22.51 -30.11
CA GLU A 425 -11.88 21.29 -29.47
C GLU A 425 -11.84 20.10 -30.46
N LYS A 426 -10.71 19.37 -30.55
CA LYS A 426 -10.53 18.20 -31.44
C LYS A 426 -9.50 17.23 -30.86
N ILE A 427 -9.84 15.94 -30.86
CA ILE A 427 -8.87 14.84 -30.67
C ILE A 427 -7.98 14.80 -31.92
N LEU A 428 -6.67 14.91 -31.72
CA LEU A 428 -5.67 14.88 -32.77
C LEU A 428 -5.33 13.44 -33.16
N GLU A 429 -5.26 13.21 -34.46
CA GLU A 429 -4.81 11.95 -35.05
C GLU A 429 -3.44 12.15 -35.69
N ARG A 430 -2.67 11.06 -35.85
CA ARG A 430 -1.34 11.10 -36.47
C ARG A 430 -1.39 11.77 -37.85
N ASP A 431 -0.41 12.64 -38.09
CA ASP A 431 -0.23 13.50 -39.26
C ASP A 431 -1.28 14.63 -39.41
N ASP A 432 -2.11 14.91 -38.39
CA ASP A 432 -3.01 16.07 -38.35
C ASP A 432 -2.26 17.40 -38.54
N LEU A 433 -2.77 18.22 -39.47
CA LEU A 433 -2.25 19.55 -39.79
C LEU A 433 -2.99 20.63 -38.98
N ILE A 434 -2.30 21.19 -37.99
CA ILE A 434 -2.80 22.25 -37.11
C ILE A 434 -2.31 23.62 -37.62
N ALA A 435 -3.23 24.45 -38.09
CA ALA A 435 -2.95 25.80 -38.60
C ALA A 435 -3.40 26.90 -37.60
N ILE A 436 -2.44 27.73 -37.18
CA ILE A 436 -2.62 28.82 -36.22
C ILE A 436 -2.15 30.13 -36.86
N GLY A 437 -3.07 30.84 -37.54
CA GLY A 437 -2.73 32.03 -38.30
C GLY A 437 -1.86 31.71 -39.51
N ALA A 438 -0.56 32.02 -39.44
CA ALA A 438 0.45 31.71 -40.47
C ALA A 438 1.41 30.58 -40.05
N GLU A 439 1.21 29.99 -38.86
CA GLU A 439 2.01 28.89 -38.34
C GLU A 439 1.32 27.56 -38.61
N GLU A 440 2.08 26.56 -39.06
CA GLU A 440 1.59 25.20 -39.30
C GLU A 440 2.39 24.18 -38.48
N PHE A 441 1.69 23.30 -37.78
CA PHE A 441 2.24 22.18 -37.04
C PHE A 441 1.65 20.87 -37.56
N VAL A 442 2.46 19.81 -37.59
CA VAL A 442 2.00 18.43 -37.83
C VAL A 442 2.11 17.68 -36.52
N PHE A 443 1.03 17.05 -36.09
CA PHE A 443 1.05 16.13 -34.96
C PHE A 443 1.65 14.79 -35.42
N LYS A 444 2.72 14.34 -34.77
CA LYS A 444 3.39 13.06 -35.02
C LYS A 444 3.28 12.20 -33.78
N GLU A 445 2.90 10.95 -33.98
CA GLU A 445 2.77 9.90 -32.96
C GLU A 445 3.33 8.58 -33.52
#